data_AF-A0A6M0RLZ2-F1
#
_entry.id   AF-A0A6M0RLZ2-F1
#
_cell.length_a   1.000
_cell.length_b   1.000
_cell.length_c   1.000
_cell.angle_alpha   90.00
_cell.angle_beta   90.00
_cell.angle_gamma   90.00
#
_symmetry.space_group_name_H-M   'P 1'
#
loop_
_entity.id
_entity.type
_entity.pdbx_description
1 polymer ?
#
loop_
_entity_poly.entity_id
_entity_poly.type
_entity_poly.pdbx_seq_one_letter_code
_entity_poly.pdbx_strand_id
1 'polypeptide(L)'
;MGKFIYVLVVLEWLDNQGRFSGWLMSLCINPDCPRPDHPGNSEVNSCQACGTTLLLQGRYRVMRLLSSQTGFGMVYEAYERDLPKILKILRLEHSQTSKIVSMFQQEAATLIQLKHPGVPFMTEDGYFTLTPTTMTEPLHCIVMEKIDGINLTQWMIQQGNHPI
;
A
#
# COMPACT_ATOMS: atom_id res chain seq x y z
N MET A 1 12.26 -2.71 24.80
CA MET A 1 11.41 -1.52 25.00
C MET A 1 10.34 -1.32 23.91
N GLY A 2 10.57 -1.69 22.65
CA GLY A 2 9.60 -1.45 21.55
C GLY A 2 8.28 -2.23 21.61
N LYS A 3 8.22 -3.44 22.20
CA LYS A 3 6.96 -4.21 22.31
C LYS A 3 5.95 -3.61 23.30
N PHE A 4 6.41 -2.95 24.37
CA PHE A 4 5.53 -2.34 25.37
C PHE A 4 4.93 -1.01 24.89
N ILE A 5 5.67 -0.24 24.09
CA ILE A 5 5.16 0.98 23.46
C ILE A 5 4.09 0.64 22.42
N TYR A 6 4.29 -0.42 21.62
CA TYR A 6 3.27 -0.89 20.67
C TYR A 6 1.95 -1.27 21.36
N VAL A 7 2.00 -1.95 22.50
CA VAL A 7 0.79 -2.35 23.26
C VAL A 7 0.06 -1.14 23.86
N LEU A 8 0.79 -0.17 24.40
CA LEU A 8 0.19 1.06 24.97
C LEU A 8 -0.42 1.95 23.89
N VAL A 9 0.24 2.09 22.74
CA VAL A 9 -0.34 2.78 21.58
C VAL A 9 -1.62 2.05 21.18
N VAL A 10 -1.58 0.74 20.88
CA VAL A 10 -2.75 -0.06 20.47
C VAL A 10 -3.97 0.10 21.38
N LEU A 11 -3.80 0.17 22.71
CA LEU A 11 -4.90 0.31 23.66
C LEU A 11 -5.58 1.69 23.65
N GLU A 12 -4.88 2.76 23.25
CA GLU A 12 -5.47 4.11 23.10
C GLU A 12 -6.27 4.28 21.79
N TRP A 13 -6.19 3.33 20.84
CA TRP A 13 -6.89 3.40 19.54
C TRP A 13 -8.12 2.51 19.43
N LEU A 14 -8.49 1.78 20.49
CA LEU A 14 -9.64 0.90 20.47
C LEU A 14 -10.92 1.67 20.82
N ASP A 15 -11.97 1.54 20.00
CA ASP A 15 -13.32 1.92 20.41
C ASP A 15 -13.76 1.09 21.63
N ASN A 16 -14.90 1.46 22.23
CA ASN A 16 -15.50 0.73 23.36
C ASN A 16 -15.87 -0.74 23.03
N GLN A 17 -15.63 -1.22 21.81
CA GLN A 17 -15.81 -2.60 21.38
C GLN A 17 -14.50 -3.31 21.02
N GLY A 18 -13.33 -2.68 21.25
CA GLY A 18 -12.04 -3.28 20.95
C GLY A 18 -11.64 -3.20 19.47
N ARG A 19 -12.14 -2.22 18.70
CA ARG A 19 -11.79 -2.01 17.28
C ARG A 19 -10.99 -0.73 17.06
N PHE A 20 -9.99 -0.78 16.18
CA PHE A 20 -9.19 0.38 15.80
C PHE A 20 -10.05 1.52 15.25
N SER A 21 -10.16 2.65 15.96
CA SER A 21 -11.11 3.74 15.70
C SER A 21 -10.49 4.99 15.05
N GLY A 22 -9.19 4.96 14.70
CA GLY A 22 -8.48 6.15 14.20
C GLY A 22 -8.38 6.32 12.68
N TRP A 23 -8.59 5.28 11.87
CA TRP A 23 -8.29 5.32 10.43
C TRP A 23 -9.18 4.36 9.65
N LEU A 24 -10.49 4.63 9.56
CA LEU A 24 -11.43 3.66 8.97
C LEU A 24 -11.80 3.93 7.50
N MET A 25 -11.21 4.91 6.82
CA MET A 25 -11.56 5.23 5.42
C MET A 25 -10.66 4.48 4.44
N SER A 26 -11.23 3.48 3.75
CA SER A 26 -10.51 2.80 2.67
C SER A 26 -10.39 3.70 1.45
N LEU A 27 -9.20 3.83 0.90
CA LEU A 27 -8.92 4.54 -0.34
C LEU A 27 -9.14 3.61 -1.54
N CYS A 28 -9.93 4.06 -2.51
CA CYS A 28 -10.09 3.34 -3.77
C CYS A 28 -8.84 3.47 -4.64
N ILE A 29 -8.39 2.36 -5.23
CA ILE A 29 -7.23 2.34 -6.14
C ILE A 29 -7.60 2.51 -7.62
N ASN A 30 -8.89 2.64 -7.93
CA ASN A 30 -9.34 2.84 -9.31
C ASN A 30 -8.94 4.26 -9.77
N PRO A 31 -8.07 4.39 -10.80
CA PRO A 31 -7.64 5.70 -11.30
C PRO A 31 -8.80 6.55 -11.85
N ASP A 32 -9.87 5.90 -12.35
CA ASP A 32 -11.05 6.59 -12.89
C ASP A 32 -12.11 6.88 -11.81
N CYS A 33 -11.81 6.63 -10.53
CA CYS A 33 -12.75 6.88 -9.47
C CYS A 33 -12.96 8.39 -9.26
N PRO A 34 -14.20 8.90 -9.29
CA PRO A 34 -14.47 10.33 -9.13
C PRO A 34 -14.26 10.80 -7.68
N ARG A 35 -14.27 9.88 -6.71
CA ARG A 35 -14.02 10.18 -5.30
C ARG A 35 -13.36 9.00 -4.58
N PRO A 36 -12.03 8.83 -4.71
CA PRO A 36 -11.31 7.68 -4.17
C PRO A 36 -11.37 7.56 -2.65
N ASP A 37 -11.46 8.69 -1.95
CA ASP A 37 -11.50 8.83 -0.48
C ASP A 37 -12.94 8.98 0.07
N HIS A 38 -13.93 8.43 -0.64
CA HIS A 38 -15.34 8.58 -0.28
C HIS A 38 -15.60 8.16 1.18
N PRO A 39 -16.27 8.98 2.03
CA PRO A 39 -16.47 8.68 3.45
C PRO A 39 -17.19 7.36 3.75
N GLY A 40 -18.13 6.99 2.88
CA GLY A 40 -18.83 5.71 2.93
C GLY A 40 -17.98 4.48 2.57
N ASN A 41 -16.70 4.63 2.26
CA ASN A 41 -15.77 3.50 2.06
C ASN A 41 -15.34 2.85 3.40
N SER A 42 -15.77 3.42 4.51
CA SER A 42 -15.54 2.87 5.84
C SER A 42 -16.41 1.63 6.02
N GLU A 43 -15.78 0.48 6.26
CA GLU A 43 -16.42 -0.83 6.53
C GLU A 43 -17.05 -1.59 5.34
N VAL A 44 -17.18 -0.98 4.16
CA VAL A 44 -17.68 -1.66 2.95
C VAL A 44 -16.55 -2.28 2.12
N ASN A 45 -16.88 -3.32 1.34
CA ASN A 45 -15.91 -3.98 0.46
C ASN A 45 -15.90 -3.42 -0.97
N SER A 46 -16.79 -2.47 -1.28
CA SER A 46 -16.90 -1.84 -2.60
C SER A 46 -16.96 -0.33 -2.46
N CYS A 47 -16.19 0.36 -3.30
CA CYS A 47 -16.12 1.81 -3.32
C CYS A 47 -17.50 2.40 -3.59
N GLN A 48 -17.95 3.31 -2.73
CA GLN A 48 -19.28 3.93 -2.87
C GLN A 48 -19.37 4.87 -4.08
N ALA A 49 -18.23 5.32 -4.61
CA ALA A 49 -18.19 6.23 -5.74
C ALA A 49 -18.10 5.54 -7.11
N CYS A 50 -17.54 4.33 -7.20
CA CYS A 50 -17.36 3.64 -8.49
C CYS A 50 -17.59 2.12 -8.48
N GLY A 51 -17.90 1.52 -7.33
CA GLY A 51 -18.17 0.07 -7.20
C GLY A 51 -16.93 -0.83 -7.14
N THR A 52 -15.72 -0.33 -7.47
CA THR A 52 -14.48 -1.12 -7.41
C THR A 52 -14.25 -1.71 -6.02
N THR A 53 -13.81 -2.98 -5.95
CA THR A 53 -13.48 -3.63 -4.67
C THR A 53 -12.42 -2.86 -3.89
N LEU A 54 -12.67 -2.67 -2.60
CA LEU A 54 -11.76 -2.04 -1.64
C LEU A 54 -10.94 -3.07 -0.86
N LEU A 55 -11.32 -4.35 -0.91
CA LEU A 55 -10.60 -5.46 -0.28
C LEU A 55 -9.84 -6.23 -1.36
N LEU A 56 -8.58 -5.85 -1.59
CA LEU A 56 -7.74 -6.38 -2.66
C LEU A 56 -7.28 -7.80 -2.30
N GLN A 57 -7.38 -8.74 -3.26
CA GLN A 57 -7.07 -10.16 -3.04
C GLN A 57 -7.80 -10.77 -1.82
N GLY A 58 -8.93 -10.18 -1.39
CA GLY A 58 -9.62 -10.59 -0.16
C GLY A 58 -8.86 -10.33 1.14
N ARG A 59 -7.75 -9.56 1.10
CA ARG A 59 -6.79 -9.44 2.22
C ARG A 59 -6.39 -8.02 2.57
N TYR A 60 -6.12 -7.20 1.55
CA TYR A 60 -5.47 -5.91 1.75
C TYR A 60 -6.47 -4.76 1.62
N ARG A 61 -6.54 -3.88 2.62
CA ARG A 61 -7.28 -2.61 2.56
C ARG A 61 -6.31 -1.45 2.41
N VAL A 62 -6.51 -0.63 1.39
CA VAL A 62 -5.66 0.53 1.12
C VAL A 62 -6.17 1.72 1.92
N MET A 63 -5.27 2.42 2.61
CA MET A 63 -5.64 3.49 3.53
C MET A 63 -5.24 4.87 3.02
N ARG A 64 -4.05 5.01 2.46
CA ARG A 64 -3.57 6.29 1.92
C ARG A 64 -2.48 6.13 0.88
N LEU A 65 -2.36 7.14 0.03
CA LEU A 65 -1.24 7.30 -0.88
C LEU A 65 -0.01 7.84 -0.10
N LEU A 66 1.12 7.16 -0.22
CA LEU A 66 2.40 7.58 0.38
C LEU A 66 3.25 8.37 -0.62
N SER A 67 3.28 7.92 -1.88
CA SER A 67 4.00 8.61 -2.94
C SER A 67 3.42 8.29 -4.31
N SER A 68 3.28 9.32 -5.14
CA SER A 68 2.95 9.18 -6.56
C SER A 68 4.17 9.31 -7.48
N GLN A 69 5.35 9.66 -6.94
CA GLN A 69 6.52 10.07 -7.74
C GLN A 69 7.62 8.99 -7.85
N THR A 70 7.47 7.85 -7.19
CA THR A 70 8.51 6.82 -7.10
C THR A 70 8.51 5.88 -8.31
N GLY A 71 9.45 6.07 -9.24
CA GLY A 71 9.61 5.20 -10.40
C GLY A 71 8.35 5.13 -11.28
N PHE A 72 7.97 3.94 -11.71
CA PHE A 72 6.80 3.70 -12.58
C PHE A 72 5.48 3.43 -11.84
N GLY A 73 5.49 3.49 -10.51
CA GLY A 73 4.36 3.09 -9.68
C GLY A 73 3.93 4.14 -8.67
N MET A 74 2.70 4.00 -8.22
CA MET A 74 2.16 4.69 -7.05
C MET A 74 2.34 3.79 -5.82
N VAL A 75 2.75 4.37 -4.70
CA VAL A 75 3.03 3.67 -3.45
C VAL A 75 1.99 4.08 -2.42
N TYR A 76 1.33 3.10 -1.84
CA TYR A 76 0.27 3.24 -0.86
C TYR A 76 0.63 2.53 0.43
N GLU A 77 0.06 3.02 1.52
CA GLU A 77 -0.05 2.26 2.76
C GLU A 77 -1.33 1.43 2.70
N ALA A 78 -1.17 0.14 2.92
CA ALA A 78 -2.27 -0.82 3.00
C ALA A 78 -2.15 -1.63 4.29
N TYR A 79 -3.22 -2.32 4.65
CA TYR A 79 -3.27 -3.16 5.84
C TYR A 79 -3.79 -4.55 5.49
N GLU A 80 -3.10 -5.55 5.99
CA GLU A 80 -3.59 -6.92 6.10
C GLU A 80 -4.05 -7.14 7.53
N ARG A 81 -5.37 -7.06 7.77
CA ARG A 81 -5.93 -6.93 9.12
C ARG A 81 -5.33 -5.69 9.81
N ASP A 82 -4.55 -5.88 10.87
CA ASP A 82 -3.89 -4.79 11.62
C ASP A 82 -2.40 -4.66 11.28
N LEU A 83 -1.89 -5.44 10.32
CA LEU A 83 -0.49 -5.41 9.92
C LEU A 83 -0.30 -4.44 8.75
N PRO A 84 0.50 -3.36 8.91
CA PRO A 84 0.75 -2.42 7.84
C PRO A 84 1.66 -3.04 6.76
N LYS A 85 1.36 -2.71 5.51
CA LYS A 85 2.04 -3.16 4.29
C LYS A 85 2.25 -1.99 3.36
N ILE A 86 3.23 -2.13 2.46
CA ILE A 86 3.38 -1.24 1.31
C ILE A 86 2.75 -1.91 0.11
N LEU A 87 1.82 -1.21 -0.54
CA LEU A 87 1.26 -1.59 -1.83
C LEU A 87 1.80 -0.66 -2.90
N LYS A 88 2.50 -1.21 -3.89
CA LYS A 88 2.94 -0.49 -5.09
C LYS A 88 2.06 -0.90 -6.26
N ILE A 89 1.51 0.07 -6.98
CA ILE A 89 0.65 -0.14 -8.16
C ILE A 89 1.30 0.50 -9.37
N LEU A 90 1.50 -0.25 -10.44
CA LEU A 90 2.01 0.28 -11.71
C LEU A 90 1.01 1.28 -12.31
N ARG A 91 1.49 2.44 -12.76
CA ARG A 91 0.60 3.44 -13.37
C ARG A 91 0.01 2.92 -14.68
N LEU A 92 -1.23 3.32 -14.95
CA LEU A 92 -1.97 2.91 -16.15
C LEU A 92 -1.25 3.30 -17.45
N GLU A 93 -0.62 4.47 -17.48
CA GLU A 93 0.20 4.93 -18.63
C GLU A 93 1.36 3.99 -18.98
N HIS A 94 1.74 3.09 -18.07
CA HIS A 94 2.83 2.13 -18.25
C HIS A 94 2.35 0.67 -18.31
N SER A 95 1.07 0.38 -18.05
CA SER A 95 0.56 -0.99 -17.96
C SER A 95 0.61 -1.76 -19.30
N GLN A 96 0.60 -1.04 -20.42
CA GLN A 96 0.72 -1.64 -21.76
C GLN A 96 2.17 -1.67 -22.29
N THR A 97 3.10 -1.02 -21.58
CA THR A 97 4.51 -1.02 -21.99
C THR A 97 5.17 -2.30 -21.48
N SER A 98 5.24 -3.32 -22.33
CA SER A 98 5.79 -4.65 -21.99
C SER A 98 7.13 -4.60 -21.23
N LYS A 99 8.05 -3.72 -21.64
CA LYS A 99 9.33 -3.53 -20.94
C LYS A 99 9.18 -3.01 -19.50
N ILE A 100 8.24 -2.11 -19.25
CA ILE A 100 8.02 -1.57 -17.90
C ILE A 100 7.32 -2.63 -17.03
N VAL A 101 6.34 -3.34 -17.59
CA VAL A 101 5.67 -4.46 -16.90
C VAL A 101 6.69 -5.55 -16.53
N SER A 102 7.61 -5.91 -17.42
CA SER A 102 8.62 -6.93 -17.12
C SER A 102 9.60 -6.47 -16.05
N MET A 103 10.02 -5.19 -16.05
CA MET A 103 10.82 -4.62 -14.97
C MET A 103 10.09 -4.66 -13.62
N PHE A 104 8.79 -4.37 -13.63
CA PHE A 104 7.96 -4.42 -12.43
C PHE A 104 7.80 -5.86 -11.90
N GLN A 105 7.59 -6.84 -12.78
CA GLN A 105 7.57 -8.26 -12.42
C GLN A 105 8.94 -8.75 -11.92
N GLN A 106 10.02 -8.26 -12.50
CA GLN A 106 11.38 -8.60 -12.07
C GLN A 106 11.66 -8.06 -10.66
N GLU A 107 11.24 -6.84 -10.35
CA GLU A 107 11.30 -6.28 -8.98
C GLU A 107 10.63 -7.22 -7.97
N ALA A 108 9.42 -7.67 -8.28
CA ALA A 108 8.70 -8.64 -7.46
C ALA A 108 9.47 -9.96 -7.29
N ALA A 109 9.94 -10.55 -8.40
CA ALA A 109 10.68 -11.81 -8.38
C ALA A 109 11.97 -11.71 -7.54
N THR A 110 12.67 -10.58 -7.62
CA THR A 110 13.86 -10.32 -6.81
C THR A 110 13.53 -10.19 -5.32
N LEU A 111 12.47 -9.47 -4.95
CA LEU A 111 12.07 -9.31 -3.54
C LEU A 111 11.66 -10.64 -2.89
N ILE A 112 11.02 -11.57 -3.61
CA ILE A 112 10.70 -12.92 -3.11
C ILE A 112 11.97 -13.70 -2.74
N GLN A 113 13.03 -13.55 -3.52
CA GLN A 113 14.28 -14.30 -3.36
C GLN A 113 15.19 -13.70 -2.28
N LEU A 114 15.14 -12.38 -2.08
CA LEU A 114 16.00 -11.68 -1.13
C LEU A 114 15.44 -11.75 0.29
N LYS A 115 16.03 -12.62 1.11
CA LYS A 115 15.74 -12.71 2.55
C LYS A 115 16.87 -12.04 3.34
N HIS A 116 16.72 -10.75 3.62
CA HIS A 116 17.71 -9.99 4.37
C HIS A 116 17.04 -8.94 5.27
N PRO A 117 17.51 -8.70 6.51
CA PRO A 117 16.89 -7.73 7.44
C PRO A 117 16.82 -6.29 6.92
N GLY A 118 17.68 -5.92 5.96
CA GLY A 118 17.70 -4.61 5.32
C GLY A 118 16.87 -4.48 4.04
N VAL A 119 16.14 -5.54 3.65
CA VAL A 119 15.31 -5.57 2.43
C VAL A 119 13.87 -5.90 2.84
N PRO A 120 12.85 -5.17 2.37
CA PRO A 120 11.46 -5.49 2.67
C PRO A 120 11.12 -6.93 2.27
N PHE A 121 10.56 -7.70 3.20
CA PHE A 121 10.11 -9.05 2.90
C PHE A 121 8.86 -9.05 2.01
N MET A 122 8.80 -10.00 1.08
CA MET A 122 7.63 -10.23 0.23
C MET A 122 7.31 -11.73 0.11
N THR A 123 6.02 -12.07 0.14
CA THR A 123 5.52 -13.43 -0.09
C THR A 123 5.38 -13.74 -1.58
N GLU A 124 5.32 -15.02 -1.95
CA GLU A 124 5.21 -15.45 -3.35
C GLU A 124 3.95 -14.92 -4.06
N ASP A 125 2.88 -14.72 -3.30
CA ASP A 125 1.60 -14.15 -3.74
C ASP A 125 1.53 -12.62 -3.56
N GLY A 126 2.66 -11.97 -3.28
CA GLY A 126 2.77 -10.52 -3.12
C GLY A 126 2.60 -9.75 -4.43
N TYR A 127 2.88 -10.39 -5.58
CA TYR A 127 2.56 -9.83 -6.90
C TYR A 127 1.21 -10.36 -7.40
N PHE A 128 0.33 -9.46 -7.80
CA PHE A 128 -0.98 -9.82 -8.36
C PHE A 128 -1.49 -8.75 -9.31
N THR A 129 -2.51 -9.08 -10.09
CA THR A 129 -3.25 -8.13 -10.91
C THR A 129 -4.67 -7.94 -10.39
N LEU A 130 -5.23 -6.76 -10.62
CA LEU A 130 -6.63 -6.46 -10.33
C LEU A 130 -7.21 -5.54 -11.40
N THR A 131 -8.41 -5.84 -11.88
CA THR A 131 -9.10 -5.00 -12.86
C THR A 131 -10.23 -4.25 -12.15
N PRO A 132 -10.10 -2.91 -11.97
CA PRO A 132 -11.17 -2.09 -11.42
C PRO A 132 -12.46 -2.15 -12.25
N THR A 133 -13.61 -1.88 -11.64
CA THR A 133 -14.94 -2.05 -12.26
C THR A 133 -15.12 -1.24 -13.56
N THR A 134 -14.47 -0.09 -13.67
CA THR A 134 -14.59 0.81 -14.82
C THR A 134 -13.53 0.58 -15.90
N MET A 135 -12.61 -0.37 -15.69
CA MET A 135 -11.44 -0.57 -16.54
C MET A 135 -11.49 -1.92 -17.26
N THR A 136 -10.85 -1.99 -18.43
CA THR A 136 -10.62 -3.25 -19.16
C THR A 136 -9.27 -3.85 -18.85
N GLU A 137 -8.26 -3.00 -18.66
CA GLU A 137 -6.89 -3.43 -18.40
C GLU A 137 -6.62 -3.63 -16.90
N PRO A 138 -5.85 -4.67 -16.54
CA PRO A 138 -5.48 -4.89 -15.15
C PRO A 138 -4.46 -3.88 -14.65
N LEU A 139 -4.57 -3.54 -13.37
CA LEU A 139 -3.51 -2.90 -12.60
C LEU A 139 -2.54 -3.98 -12.09
N HIS A 140 -1.24 -3.73 -12.21
CA HIS A 140 -0.20 -4.58 -11.66
C HIS A 140 0.17 -4.10 -10.25
N CYS A 141 0.12 -5.00 -9.28
CA CYS A 141 0.28 -4.70 -7.87
C CYS A 141 1.40 -5.54 -7.25
N ILE A 142 2.18 -4.92 -6.35
CA ILE A 142 3.16 -5.55 -5.49
C ILE A 142 2.85 -5.16 -4.05
N VAL A 143 2.67 -6.14 -3.17
CA VAL A 143 2.52 -5.93 -1.73
C VAL A 143 3.72 -6.49 -1.00
N MET A 144 4.32 -5.68 -0.14
CA MET A 144 5.50 -6.03 0.64
C MET A 144 5.40 -5.53 2.07
N GLU A 145 6.32 -5.99 2.92
CA GLU A 145 6.53 -5.46 4.27
C GLU A 145 6.69 -3.94 4.26
N LYS A 146 6.06 -3.27 5.23
CA LYS A 146 6.36 -1.89 5.54
C LYS A 146 7.50 -1.85 6.57
N ILE A 147 8.60 -1.20 6.20
CA ILE A 147 9.68 -0.87 7.13
C ILE A 147 9.34 0.46 7.80
N ASP A 148 9.29 0.46 9.14
CA ASP A 148 9.07 1.68 9.92
C ASP A 148 10.32 2.56 9.88
N GLY A 149 10.11 3.86 9.68
CA GLY A 149 11.18 4.86 9.63
C GLY A 149 10.93 5.94 8.60
N ILE A 150 11.90 6.85 8.49
CA ILE A 150 11.94 7.87 7.44
C ILE A 150 12.80 7.38 6.29
N ASN A 151 12.47 7.78 5.07
CA ASN A 151 13.34 7.49 3.93
C ASN A 151 14.62 8.35 3.98
N LEU A 152 15.64 7.97 3.20
CA LEU A 152 16.93 8.66 3.19
C LEU A 152 16.79 10.16 2.85
N THR A 153 15.90 10.53 1.93
CA THR A 153 15.66 11.93 1.57
C THR A 153 15.14 12.73 2.76
N GLN A 154 14.17 12.18 3.50
CA GLN A 154 13.64 12.81 4.71
C GLN A 154 14.70 12.89 5.81
N TRP A 155 15.49 11.83 5.98
CA TRP A 155 16.59 11.82 6.94
C TRP A 155 17.62 12.91 6.61
N MET A 156 18.04 13.05 5.35
CA MET A 156 18.98 14.09 4.92
C MET A 156 18.43 15.49 5.19
N ILE A 157 17.14 15.73 4.90
CA ILE A 157 16.49 17.01 5.20
C ILE A 157 16.51 17.30 6.71
N GLN A 158 16.24 16.30 7.56
CA GLN A 158 16.30 16.45 9.02
C GLN A 158 17.71 16.74 9.54
N GLN A 159 18.75 16.22 8.89
CA GLN A 159 20.15 16.48 9.23
C GLN A 159 20.70 17.79 8.63
N GLY A 160 19.84 18.64 8.04
CA GLY A 160 20.28 19.88 7.40
C GLY A 160 21.11 19.65 6.12
N ASN A 161 20.98 18.48 5.51
CA ASN A 161 21.75 18.06 4.33
C ASN A 161 23.27 18.08 4.53
N HIS A 162 23.73 17.89 5.78
CA HIS A 162 25.14 17.76 6.08
C HIS A 162 25.63 16.33 5.76
N PRO A 163 26.81 16.16 5.14
CA PRO A 163 27.44 14.85 5.00
C PRO A 163 27.75 14.25 6.37
N ILE A 164 27.66 12.91 6.44
CA ILE A 164 28.10 12.09 7.58
C ILE A 164 29.61 12.15 7.79
#